data_AF-A0A3N5Q377-F1
#
_entry.id   AF-A0A3N5Q377-F1
#
_cell.length_a   1.000
_cell.length_b   1.000
_cell.length_c   1.000
_cell.angle_alpha   90.00
_cell.angle_beta   90.00
_cell.angle_gamma   90.00
#
_symmetry.space_group_name_H-M   'P 1'
#
loop_
_entity.id
_entity.type
_entity.pdbx_description
1 polymer ?
#
loop_
_entity_poly.entity_id
_entity_poly.type
_entity_poly.pdbx_seq_one_letter_code
_entity_poly.pdbx_strand_id
1 'polypeptide(L)'
;MPPTTSVPEAHRVQFRSFTPFLLISFGIAWGVLGLYTFLPEFMGTAFGQLTGNHPLFFLAVYAPAIAAFSLVARNGGIAGLRRFLGRALLWRCGAAWYAFLIIGIPLIFIGGSALRGNLFTEPFPFASLQAL
;
A
#
# COMPACT_ATOMS: atom_id res chain seq x y z
N MET A 1 4.26 8.75 52.35
CA MET A 1 3.60 9.11 51.08
C MET A 1 4.49 8.68 49.93
N PRO A 2 4.08 7.76 49.04
CA PRO A 2 4.88 7.45 47.86
C PRO A 2 4.64 8.52 46.77
N PRO A 3 5.66 8.87 45.98
CA PRO A 3 5.53 9.83 44.88
C PRO A 3 4.72 9.21 43.72
N THR A 4 3.69 9.91 43.27
CA THR A 4 2.95 9.57 42.05
C THR A 4 3.83 9.83 40.83
N THR A 5 4.38 8.78 40.25
CA THR A 5 5.05 8.84 38.95
C THR A 5 3.98 9.02 37.88
N SER A 6 3.86 10.24 37.34
CA SER A 6 3.09 10.50 36.13
C SER A 6 3.79 9.78 34.97
N VAL A 7 3.26 8.63 34.58
CA VAL A 7 3.68 7.92 33.37
C VAL A 7 3.48 8.88 32.19
N PRO A 8 4.52 9.18 31.39
CA PRO A 8 4.36 10.02 30.21
C PRO A 8 3.31 9.40 29.31
N GLU A 9 2.26 10.14 28.96
CA GLU A 9 1.25 9.70 28.00
C GLU A 9 1.99 9.21 26.74
N ALA A 10 1.98 7.89 26.57
CA ALA A 10 2.53 7.27 25.38
C ALA A 10 1.79 7.91 24.21
N HIS A 11 2.53 8.67 23.40
CA HIS A 11 2.09 9.31 22.16
C HIS A 11 1.63 8.23 21.17
N ARG A 12 0.48 7.60 21.47
CA ARG A 12 -0.23 6.68 20.62
C ARG A 12 -0.94 7.55 19.62
N VAL A 13 -0.59 7.40 18.36
CA VAL A 13 -1.37 7.93 17.25
C VAL A 13 -2.81 7.49 17.48
N GLN A 14 -3.66 8.43 17.90
CA GLN A 14 -5.01 8.15 18.36
C GLN A 14 -5.79 7.56 17.17
N PHE A 15 -6.71 6.63 17.41
CA PHE A 15 -7.55 6.04 16.36
C PHE A 15 -8.26 7.12 15.50
N ARG A 16 -8.42 8.33 16.07
CA ARG A 16 -8.89 9.56 15.43
C ARG A 16 -8.09 10.00 14.20
N SER A 17 -6.84 9.55 14.05
CA SER A 17 -6.00 9.83 12.87
C SER A 17 -6.32 8.91 11.68
N PHE A 18 -7.16 7.90 11.86
CA PHE A 18 -7.60 7.02 10.77
C PHE A 18 -8.52 7.73 9.77
N THR A 19 -9.42 8.59 10.27
CA THR A 19 -10.32 9.38 9.42
C THR A 19 -9.58 10.28 8.43
N PRO A 20 -8.64 11.16 8.85
CA PRO A 20 -7.90 11.98 7.90
C PRO A 20 -7.00 11.16 6.97
N PHE A 21 -6.44 10.03 7.45
CA PHE A 21 -5.71 9.11 6.59
C PHE A 21 -6.60 8.60 5.45
N LEU A 22 -7.76 8.03 5.78
CA LEU A 22 -8.70 7.51 4.79
C LEU A 22 -9.19 8.60 3.83
N LEU A 23 -9.56 9.78 4.34
CA LEU A 23 -10.03 10.88 3.49
C LEU A 23 -8.99 11.31 2.46
N ILE A 24 -7.72 11.42 2.87
CA ILE A 24 -6.63 11.79 1.96
C ILE A 24 -6.35 10.66 0.97
N SER A 25 -6.18 9.43 1.45
CA SER A 25 -5.86 8.28 0.59
C SER A 25 -6.97 8.03 -0.44
N PHE A 26 -8.20 7.95 0.04
CA PHE A 26 -9.37 7.69 -0.78
C PHE A 26 -9.66 8.87 -1.69
N GLY A 27 -9.58 10.11 -1.19
CA GLY A 27 -9.80 11.31 -1.98
C GLY A 27 -8.81 11.48 -3.12
N ILE A 28 -7.53 11.18 -2.91
CA ILE A 28 -6.53 11.22 -4.00
C ILE A 28 -6.80 10.08 -5.00
N ALA A 29 -6.93 8.84 -4.53
CA ALA A 29 -7.10 7.69 -5.42
C ALA A 29 -8.39 7.76 -6.25
N TRP A 30 -9.54 7.99 -5.59
CA TRP A 30 -10.83 8.13 -6.26
C TRP A 30 -11.00 9.47 -6.97
N GLY A 31 -10.31 10.52 -6.53
CA GLY A 31 -10.28 11.79 -7.25
C GLY A 31 -9.64 11.62 -8.62
N VAL A 32 -8.46 10.98 -8.68
CA VAL A 32 -7.79 10.67 -9.96
C VAL A 32 -8.65 9.73 -10.81
N LEU A 33 -9.11 8.61 -10.22
CA LEU A 33 -9.91 7.62 -10.97
C LEU A 33 -11.24 8.20 -11.46
N GLY A 34 -11.92 8.94 -10.60
CA GLY A 34 -13.17 9.63 -10.93
C GLY A 34 -12.98 10.65 -12.05
N LEU A 35 -11.88 11.41 -12.04
CA LEU A 35 -11.62 12.39 -13.10
C LEU A 35 -11.39 11.71 -14.46
N TYR A 36 -10.69 10.57 -14.50
CA TYR A 36 -10.56 9.75 -15.71
C TYR A 36 -11.87 9.04 -16.12
N THR A 37 -12.74 8.74 -15.16
CA THR A 37 -14.03 8.07 -15.42
C THR A 37 -15.09 9.04 -15.95
N PHE A 38 -15.19 10.23 -15.36
CA PHE A 38 -16.24 11.22 -15.66
C PHE A 38 -15.79 12.27 -16.69
N LEU A 39 -14.49 12.56 -16.81
CA LEU A 39 -13.95 13.53 -17.77
C LEU A 39 -12.79 12.93 -18.62
N PRO A 40 -13.01 11.80 -19.31
CA PRO A 40 -11.96 11.09 -20.04
C PRO A 40 -11.34 11.92 -21.18
N GLU A 41 -12.14 12.69 -21.92
CA GLU A 41 -11.69 13.55 -23.02
C GLU A 41 -10.71 14.64 -22.54
N PHE A 42 -11.07 15.35 -21.47
CA PHE A 42 -10.23 16.37 -20.86
C PHE A 42 -8.94 15.78 -20.27
N MET A 43 -9.06 14.65 -19.55
CA MET A 43 -7.89 14.01 -18.96
C MET A 43 -6.96 13.41 -20.01
N GLY A 44 -7.52 12.83 -21.08
CA GLY A 44 -6.78 12.29 -22.21
C GLY A 44 -6.04 13.37 -23.00
N THR A 45 -6.61 14.58 -23.14
CA THR A 45 -5.96 15.70 -23.82
C THR A 45 -4.92 16.41 -22.96
N ALA A 46 -5.21 16.63 -21.67
CA ALA A 46 -4.31 17.35 -20.76
C ALA A 46 -3.14 16.50 -20.24
N PHE A 47 -3.40 15.23 -19.92
CA PHE A 47 -2.43 14.34 -19.26
C PHE A 47 -2.07 13.11 -20.10
N GLY A 48 -2.95 12.70 -21.03
CA GLY A 48 -2.76 11.50 -21.83
C GLY A 48 -3.49 10.28 -21.26
N GLN A 49 -3.30 9.13 -21.92
CA GLN A 49 -3.92 7.88 -21.50
C GLN A 49 -3.33 7.37 -20.18
N LEU A 50 -4.21 6.91 -19.29
CA LEU A 50 -3.82 6.34 -18.01
C LEU A 50 -3.16 4.97 -18.23
N THR A 51 -1.84 4.93 -18.21
CA THR A 51 -1.01 3.72 -18.31
C THR A 51 -0.23 3.49 -17.01
N GLY A 52 0.41 2.33 -16.86
CA GLY A 52 1.20 2.01 -15.66
C GLY A 52 2.38 2.96 -15.40
N ASN A 53 2.86 3.67 -16.43
CA ASN A 53 3.93 4.68 -16.31
C ASN A 53 3.40 6.10 -16.12
N HIS A 54 2.08 6.28 -16.02
CA HIS A 54 1.48 7.60 -15.96
C HIS A 54 1.68 8.23 -14.56
N PRO A 55 2.10 9.50 -14.44
CA PRO A 55 2.35 10.13 -13.14
C PRO A 55 1.11 10.15 -12.24
N LEU A 56 -0.09 10.36 -12.81
CA LEU A 56 -1.34 10.28 -12.03
C LEU A 56 -1.67 8.85 -11.57
N PHE A 57 -1.22 7.82 -12.29
CA PHE A 57 -1.36 6.44 -11.84
C PHE A 57 -0.52 6.20 -10.58
N PHE A 58 0.75 6.63 -10.60
CA PHE A 58 1.60 6.58 -9.40
C PHE A 58 1.02 7.39 -8.25
N LEU A 59 0.48 8.59 -8.51
CA LEU A 59 -0.16 9.41 -7.49
C LEU A 59 -1.33 8.68 -6.81
N ALA A 60 -2.19 8.01 -7.59
CA ALA A 60 -3.33 7.25 -7.06
C ALA A 60 -2.87 6.00 -6.28
N VAL A 61 -1.90 5.25 -6.80
CA VAL A 61 -1.35 4.04 -6.15
C VAL A 61 -0.64 4.38 -4.84
N TYR A 62 0.15 5.46 -4.83
CA TYR A 62 0.89 5.89 -3.64
C TYR A 62 0.09 6.81 -2.71
N ALA A 63 -1.19 7.08 -2.99
CA ALA A 63 -2.05 7.90 -2.15
C ALA A 63 -2.05 7.49 -0.65
N PRO A 64 -2.08 6.19 -0.29
CA PRO A 64 -1.95 5.76 1.11
C PRO A 64 -0.61 6.14 1.73
N ALA A 65 0.48 5.99 0.99
CA ALA A 65 1.80 6.41 1.47
C ALA A 65 1.81 7.93 1.71
N ILE A 66 1.37 8.73 0.74
CA ILE A 66 1.30 10.19 0.85
C ILE A 66 0.49 10.62 2.08
N ALA A 67 -0.66 10.00 2.31
CA ALA A 67 -1.50 10.25 3.49
C ALA A 67 -0.77 9.90 4.80
N ALA A 68 -0.14 8.72 4.87
CA ALA A 68 0.60 8.28 6.05
C ALA A 68 1.78 9.22 6.35
N PHE A 69 2.61 9.53 5.36
CA PHE A 69 3.75 10.42 5.51
C PHE A 69 3.32 11.83 5.95
N SER A 70 2.28 12.38 5.34
CA SER A 70 1.73 13.70 5.69
C SER A 70 1.25 13.75 7.14
N LEU A 71 0.53 12.71 7.57
CA LEU A 71 -0.06 12.64 8.90
C LEU A 71 1.00 12.39 9.99
N VAL A 72 1.98 11.51 9.71
CA VAL A 72 3.11 11.26 10.63
C VAL A 72 3.98 12.50 10.76
N ALA A 73 4.27 13.20 9.66
CA ALA A 73 5.05 14.44 9.68
C ALA A 73 4.33 15.54 10.45
N ARG A 74 3.00 15.70 10.26
CA ARG A 74 2.20 16.71 10.98
C ARG A 74 2.10 16.44 12.47
N ASN A 75 1.92 15.18 12.88
CA ASN A 75 1.69 14.85 14.29
C ASN A 75 2.99 14.66 15.08
N GLY A 76 4.03 14.11 14.46
CA GLY A 76 5.28 13.73 15.15
C GLY A 76 6.54 14.42 14.64
N GLY A 77 6.44 15.30 13.64
CA GLY A 77 7.58 15.98 13.03
C GLY A 77 8.61 15.02 12.42
N ILE A 78 9.84 15.51 12.28
CA ILE A 78 10.97 14.74 11.73
C ILE A 78 11.31 13.51 12.61
N ALA A 79 11.23 13.66 13.94
CA ALA A 79 11.48 12.57 14.87
C ALA A 79 10.45 11.44 14.74
N GLY A 80 9.17 11.78 14.59
CA GLY A 80 8.09 10.86 14.31
C GLY A 80 8.27 10.13 12.97
N LEU A 81 8.69 10.86 11.94
CA LEU A 81 8.96 10.29 10.63
C LEU A 81 10.13 9.30 10.66
N ARG A 82 11.24 9.65 11.32
CA ARG A 82 12.38 8.74 11.51
C ARG A 82 11.98 7.47 12.26
N ARG A 83 11.15 7.59 13.29
CA ARG A 83 10.64 6.44 14.04
C ARG A 83 9.68 5.59 13.22
N PHE A 84 8.87 6.20 12.34
CA PHE A 84 7.99 5.48 11.42
C PHE A 84 8.79 4.66 10.41
N LEU A 85 9.75 5.30 9.73
CA LEU A 85 10.66 4.65 8.78
C LEU A 85 11.55 3.58 9.44
N GLY A 86 12.01 3.82 10.66
CA GLY A 86 12.81 2.85 11.42
C GLY A 86 12.09 1.53 11.69
N ARG A 87 10.74 1.51 11.64
CA ARG A 87 9.97 0.26 11.73
C ARG A 87 10.12 -0.62 10.48
N ALA A 88 10.36 -0.04 9.31
CA ALA A 88 10.60 -0.80 8.10
C ALA A 88 11.90 -1.61 8.19
N LEU A 89 12.85 -1.18 9.03
CA LEU A 89 14.10 -1.87 9.29
C LEU A 89 13.99 -2.98 10.35
N LEU A 90 12.81 -3.15 10.97
CA LEU A 90 12.58 -4.22 11.93
C LEU A 90 12.39 -5.54 11.18
N TRP A 91 13.50 -6.23 10.93
CA TRP A 91 13.50 -7.55 10.31
C TRP A 91 13.17 -8.63 11.34
N ARG A 92 11.87 -8.89 11.56
CA ARG A 92 11.38 -9.93 12.49
C ARG A 92 10.50 -10.98 11.81
N CYS A 93 10.82 -11.32 10.57
CA CYS A 93 10.06 -12.34 9.84
C CYS A 93 10.67 -13.72 10.10
N GLY A 94 9.91 -14.63 10.71
CA GLY A 94 10.36 -16.00 10.96
C GLY A 94 10.45 -16.83 9.67
N ALA A 95 11.28 -17.87 9.66
CA ALA A 95 11.44 -18.76 8.50
C ALA A 95 10.11 -19.35 8.00
N ALA A 96 9.17 -19.63 8.91
CA ALA A 96 7.83 -20.11 8.57
C ALA A 96 7.04 -19.12 7.70
N TRP A 97 7.20 -17.81 7.93
CA TRP A 97 6.54 -16.79 7.12
C TRP A 97 7.10 -16.77 5.70
N TYR A 98 8.42 -16.92 5.54
CA TYR A 98 9.03 -17.06 4.22
C TYR A 98 8.54 -18.32 3.50
N ALA A 99 8.50 -19.46 4.20
CA ALA A 99 7.96 -20.70 3.63
C ALA A 99 6.51 -20.53 3.17
N PHE A 100 5.67 -19.88 3.98
CA PHE A 100 4.29 -19.57 3.58
C PHE A 100 4.20 -18.65 2.35
N LEU A 101 5.04 -17.62 2.25
CA LEU A 101 5.04 -16.74 1.07
C LEU A 101 5.56 -17.43 -0.19
N ILE A 102 6.65 -18.18 -0.06
CA ILE A 102 7.34 -18.83 -1.20
C ILE A 102 6.58 -20.06 -1.67
N ILE A 103 5.96 -20.82 -0.76
CA ILE A 103 5.31 -22.09 -1.08
C ILE A 103 3.78 -21.93 -1.02
N GLY A 104 3.26 -21.36 0.06
CA GLY A 104 1.82 -21.23 0.28
C GLY A 104 1.11 -20.39 -0.79
N ILE A 105 1.67 -19.23 -1.16
CA ILE A 105 1.06 -18.39 -2.22
C ILE A 105 1.03 -19.15 -3.57
N PRO A 106 2.13 -19.69 -4.10
CA PRO A 106 2.07 -20.47 -5.35
C PRO A 106 1.13 -21.67 -5.29
N LEU A 107 1.07 -22.38 -4.17
CA LEU A 107 0.16 -23.52 -4.02
C LEU A 107 -1.32 -23.11 -4.15
N ILE A 108 -1.70 -21.94 -3.67
CA ILE A 108 -3.07 -21.41 -3.84
C ILE A 108 -3.36 -21.18 -5.33
N PHE A 109 -2.42 -20.59 -6.07
CA PHE A 109 -2.57 -20.37 -7.51
C PHE A 109 -2.64 -21.69 -8.30
N ILE A 110 -1.76 -22.64 -7.99
CA ILE A 110 -1.75 -23.98 -8.60
C ILE A 110 -3.06 -24.72 -8.27
N GLY A 111 -3.52 -24.67 -7.03
CA GLY A 111 -4.80 -25.25 -6.61
C GLY A 111 -5.99 -24.63 -7.35
N GLY A 112 -6.01 -23.30 -7.48
CA GLY A 112 -7.03 -22.60 -8.28
C GLY A 112 -7.01 -23.00 -9.75
N SER A 113 -5.82 -23.20 -10.31
CA SER A 113 -5.64 -23.69 -11.68
C SER A 113 -6.09 -25.15 -11.83
N ALA A 114 -5.87 -26.00 -10.82
CA ALA A 114 -6.31 -27.38 -10.80
C ALA A 114 -7.84 -27.47 -10.89
N LEU A 115 -8.51 -26.66 -10.06
CA LEU A 115 -9.97 -26.56 -10.03
C LEU A 115 -10.54 -26.02 -11.36
N ARG A 116 -9.81 -25.15 -12.04
CA ARG A 116 -10.17 -24.61 -13.36
C ARG A 116 -9.82 -25.55 -14.51
N GLY A 117 -9.13 -26.67 -14.26
CA GLY A 117 -8.73 -27.65 -15.28
C GLY A 117 -7.62 -27.18 -16.21
N ASN A 118 -6.93 -26.09 -15.89
CA ASN A 118 -5.93 -25.43 -16.75
C ASN A 118 -4.48 -25.58 -16.21
N LEU A 119 -4.25 -26.59 -15.36
CA LEU A 119 -2.98 -26.82 -14.64
C LEU A 119 -1.76 -26.99 -15.56
N PHE A 120 -1.97 -27.47 -16.78
CA PHE A 120 -0.91 -27.80 -17.75
C PHE A 120 -1.05 -27.06 -19.08
N THR A 121 -1.99 -26.13 -19.20
CA THR A 121 -2.23 -25.39 -20.46
C THR A 121 -1.34 -24.17 -20.63
N GLU A 122 -0.75 -23.65 -19.54
CA GLU A 122 0.23 -22.56 -19.60
C GLU A 122 1.54 -23.00 -18.92
N PRO A 123 2.71 -22.93 -19.61
CA PRO A 123 3.99 -23.38 -19.06
C PRO A 123 4.41 -22.66 -17.77
N PHE A 124 3.95 -21.42 -17.58
CA PHE A 124 4.18 -20.61 -16.39
C PHE A 124 3.02 -19.62 -16.16
N PRO A 125 2.50 -19.47 -14.93
CA PRO A 125 1.38 -18.57 -14.61
C PRO A 125 1.80 -17.08 -14.54
N PHE A 126 3.01 -16.73 -14.97
CA PHE A 126 3.56 -15.39 -14.87
C PHE A 126 3.95 -14.87 -16.27
N ALA A 127 3.12 -14.01 -16.83
CA ALA A 127 3.41 -13.31 -18.09
C ALA A 127 4.73 -12.51 -18.03
N SER A 128 5.16 -12.07 -16.84
CA SER A 128 6.41 -11.33 -16.65
C SER A 128 7.68 -12.14 -16.94
N LEU A 129 7.64 -13.47 -16.81
CA LEU A 129 8.75 -14.35 -17.18
C LEU A 129 8.80 -14.61 -18.69
N GLN A 130 7.68 -14.45 -19.39
CA GLN A 130 7.58 -14.59 -20.84
C GLN A 130 7.96 -13.30 -21.58
N ALA A 131 8.00 -12.17 -20.87
CA ALA A 131 8.33 -10.85 -21.41
C ALA A 131 9.83 -10.48 -21.32
N LEU A 132 10.68 -11.44 -20.94
CA LEU A 132 12.14 -11.32 -20.80
C LEU A 132 12.83 -12.10 -21.92
#